data_AF-A0AAD5UBJ9-F1
#
_entry.id   AF-A0AAD5UBJ9-F1
#
_cell.length_a   1.000
_cell.length_b   1.000
_cell.length_c   1.000
_cell.angle_alpha   90.00
_cell.angle_beta   90.00
_cell.angle_gamma   90.00
#
_symmetry.space_group_name_H-M   'P 1'
#
loop_
_entity.id
_entity.type
_entity.pdbx_description
1 polymer ?
#
loop_
_entity_poly.entity_id
_entity_poly.type
_entity_poly.pdbx_seq_one_letter_code
_entity_poly.pdbx_strand_id
1 'polypeptide(L)'
;MTIRQFRKVGKEGYKLRPFDLVLFKGNDPVGNLIQKIEKKYVDPSDANVEGTLWTHVGIIVDKSVLPLDCMEPDKLYLYESVFSGSVLGYTYCKVGPVDHPFVDGKKNHSGPQIRPFADAIMEAAADIGISTLTDAEREKIYARGLPKIQQEFLELYNKYKDYGYPYSIVPQLASASDSLLSLFNKTKQIAKDFGKRVENTVKEKLNKDIGGGSGKKTVFCSQFAAKIYAHFGVTGFENSEGLFGLIVAGKFTPIELDSAPAFKTDDYYAKIGGMHMLTPDGLTLQNVGSPSMIKSYEQPLTEKIWEEQVKQRIQEYNHFTEAGEPMPPLFWKYTEKNDIPKEAIVLGHDADGSNLYAARAFFKNGVHVGKAGPAILGASIPWGEKENLVEKYEILCGDQDKVKWVQVENELNFYLEHPFVFGGSSDGRPLFVAQAEHENSLVVGKAGPGHTGGAYIPINGKEISKPTYRVLVEASPHCQ
;
A
#
# COMPACT_ATOMS: atom_id res chain seq x y z
N MET A 1 2.40 5.89 -27.11
CA MET A 1 1.69 5.67 -25.84
C MET A 1 2.57 6.28 -24.77
N THR A 2 2.21 7.44 -24.23
CA THR A 2 3.00 8.05 -23.15
C THR A 2 2.69 7.28 -21.88
N ILE A 3 3.59 6.38 -21.47
CA ILE A 3 3.48 5.68 -20.18
C ILE A 3 3.55 6.76 -19.10
N ARG A 4 2.52 6.82 -18.25
CA ARG A 4 2.26 7.92 -17.31
C ARG A 4 3.35 7.92 -16.24
N GLN A 5 4.39 8.71 -16.48
CA GLN A 5 5.66 8.61 -15.73
C GLN A 5 5.62 9.32 -14.38
N PHE A 6 4.69 10.25 -14.15
CA PHE A 6 4.55 10.89 -12.86
C PHE A 6 3.09 11.21 -12.64
N ARG A 7 2.57 10.54 -11.64
CA ARG A 7 1.28 10.78 -11.06
C ARG A 7 1.31 12.23 -10.44
N LYS A 8 0.31 13.09 -10.71
CA LYS A 8 0.04 14.38 -10.01
C LYS A 8 -1.00 14.25 -8.88
N VAL A 9 -0.59 14.53 -7.64
CA VAL A 9 -1.42 14.43 -6.43
C VAL A 9 -2.66 15.32 -6.53
N GLY A 10 -3.84 14.71 -6.33
CA GLY A 10 -5.10 15.45 -6.25
C GLY A 10 -5.09 16.49 -5.12
N LYS A 11 -5.53 17.73 -5.40
CA LYS A 11 -5.51 18.84 -4.43
C LYS A 11 -6.59 18.73 -3.35
N GLU A 12 -7.61 17.89 -3.56
CA GLU A 12 -8.77 17.71 -2.69
C GLU A 12 -9.05 16.21 -2.48
N GLY A 13 -9.67 15.85 -1.36
CA GLY A 13 -10.09 14.47 -1.07
C GLY A 13 -11.10 13.95 -2.11
N TYR A 14 -11.10 12.64 -2.37
CA TYR A 14 -11.95 12.04 -3.40
C TYR A 14 -12.84 10.95 -2.82
N LYS A 15 -14.15 11.11 -2.97
CA LYS A 15 -15.12 10.07 -2.63
C LYS A 15 -15.10 9.01 -3.71
N LEU A 16 -14.73 7.78 -3.34
CA LEU A 16 -14.71 6.63 -4.23
C LEU A 16 -16.11 6.32 -4.76
N ARG A 17 -16.18 5.92 -6.02
CA ARG A 17 -17.44 5.62 -6.72
C ARG A 17 -17.34 4.26 -7.41
N PRO A 18 -18.48 3.56 -7.62
CA PRO A 18 -18.49 2.34 -8.43
C PRO A 18 -17.80 2.54 -9.77
N PHE A 19 -17.21 1.53 -10.41
CA PHE A 19 -16.41 1.65 -11.64
C PHE A 19 -15.06 2.38 -11.53
N ASP A 20 -14.63 2.85 -10.36
CA ASP A 20 -13.24 3.28 -10.21
C ASP A 20 -12.31 2.06 -10.26
N LEU A 21 -11.16 2.20 -10.92
CA LEU A 21 -10.18 1.13 -11.09
C LEU A 21 -9.20 1.13 -9.92
N VAL A 22 -9.00 -0.04 -9.31
CA VAL A 22 -8.04 -0.26 -8.23
C VAL A 22 -6.82 -0.98 -8.78
N LEU A 23 -5.64 -0.47 -8.50
CA LEU A 23 -4.37 -0.95 -9.05
C LEU A 23 -3.42 -1.29 -7.90
N PHE A 24 -2.94 -2.52 -7.83
CA PHE A 24 -2.04 -2.99 -6.79
C PHE A 24 -0.63 -3.13 -7.34
N LYS A 25 0.36 -2.69 -6.58
CA LYS A 25 1.79 -2.93 -6.80
C LYS A 25 2.28 -3.82 -5.66
N GLY A 26 2.13 -5.13 -5.86
CA GLY A 26 2.57 -6.14 -4.91
C GLY A 26 4.09 -6.22 -4.86
N ASN A 27 4.65 -6.20 -3.65
CA ASN A 27 6.07 -6.46 -3.39
C ASN A 27 6.34 -7.95 -3.08
N ASP A 28 5.29 -8.78 -3.13
CA ASP A 28 5.38 -10.23 -2.93
C ASP A 28 6.00 -10.93 -4.15
N PRO A 29 6.46 -12.19 -4.03
CA PRO A 29 7.11 -12.90 -5.13
C PRO A 29 6.27 -13.03 -6.41
N VAL A 30 4.93 -13.12 -6.29
CA VAL A 30 4.02 -13.13 -7.45
C VAL A 30 4.01 -11.75 -8.10
N GLY A 31 3.87 -10.69 -7.30
CA GLY A 31 3.97 -9.32 -7.76
C GLY A 31 5.28 -9.04 -8.51
N ASN A 32 6.42 -9.39 -7.91
CA ASN A 32 7.75 -9.24 -8.52
C ASN A 32 7.90 -9.95 -9.87
N LEU A 33 7.25 -11.09 -10.05
CA LEU A 33 7.28 -11.81 -11.31
C LEU A 33 6.39 -11.15 -12.38
N ILE A 34 5.21 -10.66 -12.01
CA ILE A 34 4.35 -9.90 -12.92
C ILE A 34 5.10 -8.66 -13.40
N GLN A 35 5.76 -7.93 -12.49
CA GLN A 35 6.61 -6.79 -12.87
C GLN A 35 7.74 -7.21 -13.84
N LYS A 36 8.41 -8.35 -13.61
CA LYS A 36 9.46 -8.87 -14.52
C LYS A 36 8.93 -9.24 -15.90
N ILE A 37 7.72 -9.82 -15.96
CA ILE A 37 7.04 -10.15 -17.20
C ILE A 37 6.72 -8.85 -17.93
N GLU A 38 6.02 -7.92 -17.29
CA GLU A 38 5.63 -6.63 -17.87
C GLU A 38 6.83 -5.81 -18.37
N LYS A 39 7.91 -5.68 -17.59
CA LYS A 39 9.17 -5.00 -18.02
C LYS A 39 9.76 -5.55 -19.32
N LYS A 40 9.52 -6.84 -19.62
CA LYS A 40 10.05 -7.48 -20.83
C LYS A 40 9.19 -7.21 -22.07
N TYR A 41 7.92 -6.85 -21.87
CA TYR A 41 6.95 -6.63 -22.96
C TYR A 41 6.66 -5.15 -23.21
N VAL A 42 6.97 -4.26 -22.26
CA VAL A 42 7.06 -2.82 -22.49
C VAL A 42 8.36 -2.54 -23.27
N ASP A 43 8.26 -1.78 -24.35
CA ASP A 43 9.31 -1.55 -25.38
C ASP A 43 10.74 -1.35 -24.80
N PRO A 44 11.71 -2.22 -25.14
CA PRO A 44 13.08 -2.12 -24.64
C PRO A 44 13.87 -0.91 -25.16
N SER A 45 13.34 -0.15 -26.13
CA SER A 45 13.95 1.09 -26.61
C SER A 45 13.61 2.32 -25.75
N ASP A 46 12.61 2.22 -24.88
CA ASP A 46 12.26 3.27 -23.93
C ASP A 46 12.98 3.00 -22.61
N ALA A 47 14.29 3.31 -22.59
CA ALA A 47 15.17 3.17 -21.42
C ALA A 47 14.73 3.99 -20.20
N ASN A 48 13.63 4.76 -20.32
CA ASN A 48 13.04 5.61 -19.29
C ASN A 48 11.80 4.99 -18.61
N VAL A 49 11.44 3.72 -18.85
CA VAL A 49 10.35 3.06 -18.10
C VAL A 49 10.80 2.68 -16.67
N GLU A 50 11.14 3.70 -15.88
CA GLU A 50 11.21 3.67 -14.41
C GLU A 50 9.83 4.03 -13.81
N GLY A 51 8.75 3.55 -14.43
CA GLY A 51 7.37 3.78 -14.00
C GLY A 51 6.78 2.58 -13.24
N THR A 52 5.89 2.86 -12.29
CA THR A 52 5.20 1.92 -11.40
C THR A 52 4.52 0.77 -12.17
N LEU A 53 4.98 -0.47 -11.99
CA LEU A 53 4.40 -1.66 -12.64
C LEU A 53 3.33 -2.27 -11.74
N TRP A 54 2.07 -2.10 -12.15
CA TRP A 54 0.90 -2.64 -11.46
C TRP A 54 0.84 -4.16 -11.64
N THR A 55 0.72 -4.90 -10.55
CA THR A 55 0.74 -6.36 -10.55
C THR A 55 -0.65 -6.97 -10.56
N HIS A 56 -1.65 -6.24 -10.09
CA HIS A 56 -3.01 -6.75 -9.95
C HIS A 56 -4.03 -5.61 -10.01
N VAL A 57 -5.26 -5.92 -10.40
CA VAL A 57 -6.33 -4.92 -10.55
C VAL A 57 -7.68 -5.43 -10.06
N GLY A 58 -8.55 -4.51 -9.67
CA GLY A 58 -9.96 -4.75 -9.42
C GLY A 58 -10.79 -3.51 -9.69
N ILE A 59 -12.11 -3.62 -9.54
CA ILE A 59 -13.07 -2.54 -9.79
C ILE A 59 -13.85 -2.28 -8.51
N ILE A 60 -14.02 -1.00 -8.15
CA ILE A 60 -14.92 -0.61 -7.06
C ILE A 60 -16.37 -0.88 -7.47
N VAL A 61 -17.11 -1.58 -6.61
CA VAL A 61 -18.57 -1.76 -6.73
C VAL A 61 -19.22 -1.53 -5.37
N ASP A 62 -20.52 -1.27 -5.37
CA ASP A 62 -21.35 -1.20 -4.16
C ASP A 62 -22.69 -1.90 -4.41
N LYS A 63 -23.53 -1.97 -3.38
CA LYS A 63 -24.85 -2.59 -3.47
C LYS A 63 -25.79 -1.87 -4.44
N SER A 64 -25.54 -0.59 -4.75
CA SER A 64 -26.39 0.19 -5.66
C SER A 64 -26.27 -0.31 -7.12
N VAL A 65 -25.06 -0.67 -7.56
CA VAL A 65 -24.82 -1.18 -8.92
C VAL A 65 -24.80 -2.71 -9.00
N LEU A 66 -24.42 -3.40 -7.92
CA LEU A 66 -24.38 -4.86 -7.84
C LEU A 66 -25.15 -5.32 -6.58
N PRO A 67 -26.47 -5.54 -6.67
CA PRO A 67 -27.32 -5.73 -5.51
C PRO A 67 -27.32 -7.20 -5.04
N LEU A 68 -26.16 -7.70 -4.60
CA LEU A 68 -26.06 -9.03 -3.99
C LEU A 68 -26.55 -8.99 -2.52
N ASP A 69 -27.18 -10.08 -2.08
CA ASP A 69 -27.70 -10.18 -0.71
C ASP A 69 -26.60 -10.09 0.36
N CYS A 70 -25.41 -10.61 0.05
CA CYS A 70 -24.24 -10.59 0.94
C CYS A 70 -23.56 -9.22 1.06
N MET A 71 -23.96 -8.24 0.24
CA MET A 71 -23.39 -6.89 0.29
C MET A 71 -24.22 -6.00 1.22
N GLU A 72 -23.56 -5.15 1.97
CA GLU A 72 -24.18 -4.17 2.86
C GLU A 72 -24.42 -2.84 2.13
N PRO A 73 -25.50 -2.10 2.46
CA PRO A 73 -25.66 -0.71 2.03
C PRO A 73 -24.47 0.16 2.48
N ASP A 74 -24.17 1.21 1.72
CA ASP A 74 -23.15 2.22 2.06
C ASP A 74 -21.73 1.69 2.29
N LYS A 75 -21.42 0.47 1.82
CA LYS A 75 -20.07 -0.10 1.78
C LYS A 75 -19.56 -0.29 0.36
N LEU A 76 -18.26 -0.07 0.18
CA LEU A 76 -17.55 -0.36 -1.05
C LEU A 76 -16.95 -1.76 -1.01
N TYR A 77 -16.96 -2.39 -2.17
CA TYR A 77 -16.40 -3.72 -2.40
C TYR A 77 -15.46 -3.69 -3.58
N LEU A 78 -14.43 -4.53 -3.50
CA LEU A 78 -13.50 -4.80 -4.57
C LEU A 78 -14.02 -6.00 -5.37
N TYR A 79 -14.36 -5.77 -6.63
CA TYR A 79 -14.70 -6.82 -7.58
C TYR A 79 -13.48 -7.15 -8.44
N GLU A 80 -12.92 -8.34 -8.24
CA GLU A 80 -11.65 -8.74 -8.83
C GLU A 80 -11.60 -10.24 -9.10
N SER A 81 -10.65 -10.66 -9.93
CA SER A 81 -10.33 -12.09 -10.10
C SER A 81 -8.97 -12.35 -9.46
N VAL A 82 -8.92 -13.11 -8.36
CA VAL A 82 -7.68 -13.38 -7.59
C VAL A 82 -7.78 -14.71 -6.83
N PHE A 83 -6.68 -15.19 -6.24
CA PHE A 83 -6.68 -16.30 -5.30
C PHE A 83 -6.81 -15.79 -3.86
N SER A 84 -7.77 -16.27 -3.10
CA SER A 84 -7.95 -15.91 -1.69
C SER A 84 -7.94 -17.14 -0.80
N GLY A 85 -7.33 -17.02 0.38
CA GLY A 85 -7.17 -18.09 1.35
C GLY A 85 -5.77 -18.71 1.39
N SER A 86 -5.69 -19.88 2.00
CA SER A 86 -4.45 -20.58 2.29
C SER A 86 -4.26 -21.79 1.39
N VAL A 87 -3.05 -21.95 0.87
CA VAL A 87 -2.59 -23.14 0.16
C VAL A 87 -1.24 -23.56 0.74
N LEU A 88 -1.17 -24.81 1.22
CA LEU A 88 0.08 -25.45 1.63
C LEU A 88 0.94 -24.60 2.61
N GLY A 89 0.28 -23.93 3.55
CA GLY A 89 0.91 -23.10 4.59
C GLY A 89 1.15 -21.64 4.22
N TYR A 90 0.94 -21.26 2.96
CA TYR A 90 1.00 -19.87 2.49
C TYR A 90 -0.41 -19.30 2.34
N THR A 91 -0.64 -18.08 2.84
CA THR A 91 -1.93 -17.37 2.72
C THR A 91 -1.72 -16.11 1.90
N TYR A 92 -2.46 -15.98 0.79
CA TYR A 92 -2.34 -14.82 -0.10
C TYR A 92 -3.26 -13.68 0.35
N CYS A 93 -4.56 -13.76 0.04
CA CYS A 93 -5.57 -12.89 0.66
C CYS A 93 -6.14 -13.55 1.91
N LYS A 94 -6.02 -12.90 3.07
CA LYS A 94 -6.57 -13.35 4.36
C LYS A 94 -8.04 -12.98 4.47
N VAL A 95 -8.39 -11.78 4.01
CA VAL A 95 -9.76 -11.29 3.86
C VAL A 95 -10.40 -12.08 2.73
N GLY A 96 -11.31 -12.97 3.12
CA GLY A 96 -12.08 -13.80 2.21
C GLY A 96 -13.18 -13.01 1.50
N PRO A 97 -13.71 -13.56 0.40
CA PRO A 97 -14.84 -12.96 -0.29
C PRO A 97 -16.16 -13.15 0.47
N VAL A 98 -17.04 -12.17 0.35
CA VAL A 98 -18.38 -12.19 0.96
C VAL A 98 -19.38 -13.02 0.15
N ASP A 99 -19.13 -13.20 -1.15
CA ASP A 99 -19.97 -13.96 -2.06
C ASP A 99 -19.56 -15.44 -2.17
N HIS A 100 -18.37 -15.79 -1.69
CA HIS A 100 -17.86 -17.16 -1.61
C HIS A 100 -17.18 -17.40 -0.24
N PRO A 101 -17.93 -17.28 0.88
CA PRO A 101 -17.34 -17.37 2.22
C PRO A 101 -16.63 -18.72 2.39
N PHE A 102 -15.48 -18.70 3.07
CA PHE A 102 -14.73 -19.94 3.34
C PHE A 102 -15.60 -20.89 4.18
N VAL A 103 -15.97 -22.03 3.59
CA VAL A 103 -16.76 -23.07 4.26
C VAL A 103 -15.81 -24.04 4.97
N ASP A 104 -16.19 -24.47 6.18
CA ASP A 104 -15.42 -25.39 7.03
C ASP A 104 -14.77 -26.54 6.22
N GLY A 105 -13.44 -26.54 6.20
CA GLY A 105 -12.62 -27.55 5.53
C GLY A 105 -12.06 -27.18 4.15
N LYS A 106 -12.55 -26.13 3.48
CA LYS A 106 -11.96 -25.59 2.23
C LYS A 106 -11.51 -24.15 2.43
N LYS A 107 -10.21 -23.95 2.66
CA LYS A 107 -9.62 -22.65 3.02
C LYS A 107 -9.24 -21.78 1.82
N ASN A 108 -9.97 -21.82 0.70
CA ASN A 108 -9.65 -20.95 -0.43
C ASN A 108 -10.77 -20.76 -1.47
N HIS A 109 -10.65 -19.67 -2.22
CA HIS A 109 -11.37 -19.38 -3.45
C HIS A 109 -10.38 -18.89 -4.51
N SER A 110 -10.67 -19.12 -5.78
CA SER A 110 -9.78 -18.77 -6.89
C SER A 110 -10.61 -18.32 -8.08
N GLY A 111 -10.50 -17.04 -8.45
CA GLY A 111 -11.21 -16.45 -9.57
C GLY A 111 -11.98 -15.18 -9.18
N PRO A 112 -12.98 -14.79 -10.00
CA PRO A 112 -13.86 -13.66 -9.72
C PRO A 112 -14.54 -13.77 -8.35
N GLN A 113 -14.51 -12.68 -7.59
CA GLN A 113 -15.03 -12.62 -6.24
C GLN A 113 -15.24 -11.18 -5.75
N ILE A 114 -16.04 -11.04 -4.70
CA ILE A 114 -16.37 -9.75 -4.07
C ILE A 114 -15.74 -9.71 -2.67
N ARG A 115 -14.85 -8.76 -2.42
CA ARG A 115 -14.21 -8.56 -1.10
C ARG A 115 -14.53 -7.18 -0.53
N PRO A 116 -14.67 -7.02 0.79
CA PRO A 116 -14.82 -5.69 1.39
C PRO A 116 -13.60 -4.84 1.04
N PHE A 117 -13.81 -3.69 0.43
CA PHE A 117 -12.72 -2.91 -0.16
C PHE A 117 -11.72 -2.44 0.91
N ALA A 118 -12.20 -1.79 1.97
CA ALA A 118 -11.34 -1.29 3.04
C ALA A 118 -10.47 -2.40 3.65
N ASP A 119 -11.05 -3.57 3.92
CA ASP A 119 -10.34 -4.74 4.46
C ASP A 119 -9.28 -5.27 3.49
N ALA A 120 -9.62 -5.36 2.20
CA ALA A 120 -8.68 -5.78 1.15
C ALA A 120 -7.49 -4.81 1.01
N ILE A 121 -7.72 -3.49 1.14
CA ILE A 121 -6.65 -2.47 1.14
C ILE A 121 -5.79 -2.59 2.40
N MET A 122 -6.41 -2.83 3.55
CA MET A 122 -5.71 -3.00 4.82
C MET A 122 -4.72 -4.16 4.81
N GLU A 123 -5.18 -5.35 4.41
CA GLU A 123 -4.35 -6.55 4.45
C GLU A 123 -3.19 -6.53 3.44
N ALA A 124 -3.34 -5.80 2.34
CA ALA A 124 -2.47 -5.91 1.20
C ALA A 124 -1.10 -5.31 1.51
N ALA A 125 -0.04 -6.12 1.38
CA ALA A 125 1.34 -5.67 1.43
C ALA A 125 1.77 -5.08 0.06
N ALA A 126 1.08 -4.03 -0.37
CA ALA A 126 1.22 -3.41 -1.68
C ALA A 126 0.99 -1.89 -1.62
N ASP A 127 1.57 -1.15 -2.57
CA ASP A 127 1.05 0.18 -2.90
C ASP A 127 -0.21 0.01 -3.74
N ILE A 128 -1.22 0.84 -3.51
CA ILE A 128 -2.54 0.71 -4.10
C ILE A 128 -2.99 2.05 -4.65
N GLY A 129 -2.93 2.16 -5.98
CA GLY A 129 -3.41 3.30 -6.74
C GLY A 129 -4.89 3.18 -7.09
N ILE A 130 -5.53 4.32 -7.29
CA ILE A 130 -6.91 4.45 -7.74
C ILE A 130 -6.93 5.31 -9.00
N SER A 131 -7.48 4.76 -10.08
CA SER A 131 -7.68 5.46 -11.33
C SER A 131 -9.17 5.68 -11.52
N THR A 132 -9.58 6.95 -11.45
CA THR A 132 -10.99 7.31 -11.37
C THR A 132 -11.61 7.33 -12.76
N LEU A 133 -12.80 6.76 -12.90
CA LEU A 133 -13.52 6.81 -14.17
C LEU A 133 -13.95 8.27 -14.42
N THR A 134 -13.77 8.78 -15.65
CA THR A 134 -14.20 10.14 -15.99
C THR A 134 -15.70 10.32 -15.76
N ASP A 135 -16.11 11.54 -15.42
CA ASP A 135 -17.53 11.83 -15.17
C ASP A 135 -18.36 11.64 -16.44
N ALA A 136 -17.81 11.93 -17.63
CA ALA A 136 -18.47 11.69 -18.91
C ALA A 136 -18.75 10.20 -19.17
N GLU A 137 -17.77 9.32 -18.95
CA GLU A 137 -17.98 7.87 -19.09
C GLU A 137 -18.97 7.35 -18.04
N ARG A 138 -18.89 7.87 -16.82
CA ARG A 138 -19.84 7.55 -15.75
C ARG A 138 -21.26 7.97 -16.13
N GLU A 139 -21.47 9.20 -16.57
CA GLU A 139 -22.76 9.70 -17.05
C GLU A 139 -23.32 8.85 -18.19
N LYS A 140 -22.48 8.45 -19.14
CA LYS A 140 -22.85 7.53 -20.24
C LYS A 140 -23.35 6.17 -19.72
N ILE A 141 -22.71 5.61 -18.70
CA ILE A 141 -23.18 4.36 -18.06
C ILE A 141 -24.52 4.61 -17.35
N TYR A 142 -24.60 5.65 -16.51
CA TYR A 142 -25.79 5.94 -15.70
C TYR A 142 -27.00 6.40 -16.51
N ALA A 143 -26.81 6.90 -17.73
CA ALA A 143 -27.89 7.19 -18.69
C ALA A 143 -28.72 5.95 -19.07
N ARG A 144 -28.20 4.73 -18.84
CA ARG A 144 -28.93 3.46 -19.03
C ARG A 144 -30.04 3.25 -17.98
N GLY A 145 -29.94 3.92 -16.83
CA GLY A 145 -30.81 3.73 -15.67
C GLY A 145 -30.31 2.65 -14.72
N LEU A 146 -30.41 2.91 -13.41
CA LEU A 146 -29.99 2.01 -12.33
C LEU A 146 -30.53 0.57 -12.46
N PRO A 147 -31.83 0.34 -12.73
CA PRO A 147 -32.35 -1.03 -12.86
C PRO A 147 -31.65 -1.85 -13.96
N LYS A 148 -31.32 -1.20 -15.09
CA LYS A 148 -30.61 -1.85 -16.20
C LYS A 148 -29.16 -2.15 -15.85
N ILE A 149 -28.49 -1.22 -15.16
CA ILE A 149 -27.11 -1.41 -14.68
C ILE A 149 -27.04 -2.59 -13.71
N GLN A 150 -27.98 -2.66 -12.76
CA GLN A 150 -28.08 -3.77 -11.81
C GLN A 150 -28.28 -5.11 -12.52
N GLN A 151 -29.18 -5.15 -13.51
CA GLN A 151 -29.39 -6.34 -14.32
C GLN A 151 -28.10 -6.76 -15.05
N GLU A 152 -27.45 -5.84 -15.77
CA GLU A 152 -26.21 -6.09 -16.52
C GLU A 152 -25.06 -6.58 -15.59
N PHE A 153 -24.90 -5.98 -14.41
CA PHE A 153 -23.93 -6.44 -13.42
C PHE A 153 -24.24 -7.84 -12.87
N LEU A 154 -25.51 -8.15 -12.59
CA LEU A 154 -25.93 -9.49 -12.15
C LEU A 154 -25.72 -10.53 -13.25
N GLU A 155 -25.91 -10.18 -14.52
CA GLU A 155 -25.61 -11.04 -15.67
C GLU A 155 -24.11 -11.33 -15.75
N LEU A 156 -23.26 -10.30 -15.63
CA LEU A 156 -21.80 -10.46 -15.57
C LEU A 156 -21.38 -11.31 -14.37
N TYR A 157 -21.94 -11.04 -13.18
CA TYR A 157 -21.69 -11.81 -11.98
C TYR A 157 -22.02 -13.29 -12.16
N ASN A 158 -23.23 -13.61 -12.61
CA ASN A 158 -23.63 -15.00 -12.84
C ASN A 158 -22.82 -15.69 -13.93
N LYS A 159 -22.34 -14.94 -14.92
CA LYS A 159 -21.46 -15.47 -15.97
C LYS A 159 -20.07 -15.85 -15.44
N TYR A 160 -19.51 -15.06 -14.53
CA TYR A 160 -18.10 -15.17 -14.13
C TYR A 160 -17.84 -15.76 -12.75
N LYS A 161 -18.82 -15.79 -11.82
CA LYS A 161 -18.64 -16.24 -10.43
C LYS A 161 -17.99 -17.63 -10.28
N ASP A 162 -18.26 -18.54 -11.21
CA ASP A 162 -17.72 -19.91 -11.19
C ASP A 162 -16.39 -20.07 -11.95
N TYR A 163 -15.85 -18.99 -12.53
CA TYR A 163 -14.57 -19.03 -13.22
C TYR A 163 -13.43 -19.18 -12.22
N GLY A 164 -12.39 -19.91 -12.62
CA GLY A 164 -11.14 -20.03 -11.87
C GLY A 164 -10.17 -18.88 -12.14
N TYR A 165 -9.17 -18.74 -11.29
CA TYR A 165 -7.97 -17.97 -11.63
C TYR A 165 -6.99 -18.84 -12.45
N PRO A 166 -6.34 -18.31 -13.51
CA PRO A 166 -5.41 -19.10 -14.31
C PRO A 166 -4.19 -19.58 -13.49
N TYR A 167 -4.11 -20.89 -13.25
CA TYR A 167 -3.15 -21.57 -12.36
C TYR A 167 -1.68 -21.60 -12.81
N SER A 168 -1.28 -20.84 -13.83
CA SER A 168 0.14 -20.71 -14.20
C SER A 168 1.00 -20.04 -13.11
N ILE A 169 0.36 -19.55 -12.03
CA ILE A 169 0.98 -18.87 -10.90
C ILE A 169 1.26 -19.81 -9.71
N VAL A 170 0.77 -21.07 -9.73
CA VAL A 170 1.03 -22.03 -8.63
C VAL A 170 2.54 -22.31 -8.40
N PRO A 171 3.41 -22.44 -9.42
CA PRO A 171 4.86 -22.51 -9.22
C PRO A 171 5.46 -21.24 -8.58
N GLN A 172 4.74 -20.12 -8.66
CA GLN A 172 5.16 -18.79 -8.25
C GLN A 172 4.68 -18.50 -6.81
N LEU A 173 3.49 -18.97 -6.44
CA LEU A 173 3.05 -19.17 -5.05
C LEU A 173 3.98 -20.17 -4.32
N ALA A 174 4.40 -21.23 -5.01
CA ALA A 174 5.36 -22.19 -4.48
C ALA A 174 6.77 -21.59 -4.29
N SER A 175 7.17 -20.62 -5.11
CA SER A 175 8.44 -19.91 -4.94
C SER A 175 8.46 -18.93 -3.76
N ALA A 176 7.28 -18.59 -3.20
CA ALA A 176 7.13 -17.72 -2.05
C ALA A 176 7.22 -18.46 -0.69
N SER A 177 7.27 -19.80 -0.68
CA SER A 177 7.56 -20.57 0.53
C SER A 177 8.69 -21.57 0.27
N ASP A 178 9.72 -21.57 1.11
CA ASP A 178 10.89 -22.44 0.97
C ASP A 178 10.51 -23.93 0.97
N SER A 179 9.43 -24.29 1.69
CA SER A 179 8.91 -25.66 1.76
C SER A 179 8.24 -26.10 0.46
N LEU A 180 7.46 -25.23 -0.20
CA LEU A 180 6.86 -25.52 -1.52
C LEU A 180 7.89 -25.54 -2.64
N LEU A 181 8.88 -24.64 -2.61
CA LEU A 181 9.97 -24.64 -3.58
C LEU A 181 10.82 -25.92 -3.41
N SER A 182 11.09 -26.33 -2.17
CA SER A 182 11.73 -27.60 -1.82
C SER A 182 10.91 -28.81 -2.29
N LEU A 183 9.60 -28.81 -2.04
CA LEU A 183 8.71 -29.90 -2.45
C LEU A 183 8.64 -29.98 -3.98
N PHE A 184 8.48 -28.83 -4.66
CA PHE A 184 8.42 -28.71 -6.12
C PHE A 184 9.75 -29.13 -6.78
N ASN A 185 10.88 -28.67 -6.25
CA ASN A 185 12.22 -29.03 -6.73
C ASN A 185 12.54 -30.50 -6.46
N LYS A 186 12.21 -31.03 -5.27
CA LYS A 186 12.29 -32.47 -4.97
C LYS A 186 11.41 -33.26 -5.93
N THR A 187 10.19 -32.83 -6.23
CA THR A 187 9.32 -33.50 -7.20
C THR A 187 9.82 -33.37 -8.63
N LYS A 188 10.52 -32.29 -9.00
CA LYS A 188 11.13 -32.12 -10.33
C LYS A 188 12.37 -33.02 -10.48
N GLN A 189 13.11 -33.24 -9.39
CA GLN A 189 14.19 -34.21 -9.28
C GLN A 189 13.64 -35.64 -9.36
N ILE A 190 12.60 -35.96 -8.58
CA ILE A 190 11.92 -37.26 -8.55
C ILE A 190 11.19 -37.55 -9.87
N ALA A 191 10.66 -36.54 -10.57
CA ALA A 191 10.02 -36.70 -11.88
C ALA A 191 11.03 -36.96 -13.01
N LYS A 192 12.27 -36.47 -12.87
CA LYS A 192 13.39 -36.87 -13.74
C LYS A 192 13.74 -38.34 -13.57
N ASP A 193 13.55 -38.90 -12.36
CA ASP A 193 13.99 -40.25 -12.03
C ASP A 193 12.87 -41.30 -12.01
N PHE A 194 11.58 -40.93 -11.93
CA PHE A 194 10.46 -41.89 -11.73
C PHE A 194 9.14 -41.64 -12.51
N GLY A 195 9.12 -40.70 -13.45
CA GLY A 195 8.06 -40.61 -14.49
C GLY A 195 6.70 -40.02 -14.08
N LYS A 196 5.87 -39.76 -15.11
CA LYS A 196 4.54 -39.06 -15.15
C LYS A 196 3.55 -39.29 -13.98
N ARG A 197 3.73 -40.35 -13.18
CA ARG A 197 2.82 -40.73 -12.08
C ARG A 197 2.87 -39.76 -10.90
N VAL A 198 4.06 -39.30 -10.51
CA VAL A 198 4.25 -38.39 -9.36
C VAL A 198 3.76 -36.98 -9.67
N GLU A 199 4.00 -36.50 -10.90
CA GLU A 199 3.48 -35.22 -11.39
C GLU A 199 1.96 -35.19 -11.40
N ASN A 200 1.32 -36.30 -11.78
CA ASN A 200 -0.14 -36.44 -11.72
C ASN A 200 -0.65 -36.45 -10.29
N THR A 201 0.01 -37.12 -9.33
CA THR A 201 -0.39 -37.10 -7.92
C THR A 201 -0.27 -35.71 -7.29
N VAL A 202 0.75 -34.93 -7.63
CA VAL A 202 0.92 -33.54 -7.14
C VAL A 202 -0.10 -32.61 -7.77
N LYS A 203 -0.36 -32.73 -9.08
CA LYS A 203 -1.44 -32.00 -9.76
C LYS A 203 -2.80 -32.36 -9.20
N GLU A 204 -3.07 -33.64 -8.94
CA GLU A 204 -4.30 -34.10 -8.29
C GLU A 204 -4.44 -33.53 -6.87
N LYS A 205 -3.35 -33.49 -6.09
CA LYS A 205 -3.36 -32.94 -4.74
C LYS A 205 -3.56 -31.41 -4.73
N LEU A 206 -2.89 -30.67 -5.62
CA LEU A 206 -3.11 -29.23 -5.83
C LEU A 206 -4.53 -28.93 -6.33
N ASN A 207 -5.05 -29.71 -7.29
CA ASN A 207 -6.42 -29.57 -7.78
C ASN A 207 -7.46 -29.87 -6.68
N LYS A 208 -7.17 -30.82 -5.80
CA LYS A 208 -8.02 -31.19 -4.65
C LYS A 208 -7.99 -30.14 -3.55
N ASP A 209 -6.83 -29.55 -3.26
CA ASP A 209 -6.63 -28.58 -2.19
C ASP A 209 -7.00 -27.13 -2.60
N ILE A 210 -6.97 -26.79 -3.89
CA ILE A 210 -7.24 -25.43 -4.44
C ILE A 210 -8.62 -25.32 -5.12
N GLY A 211 -9.39 -26.41 -5.18
CA GLY A 211 -10.73 -26.42 -5.80
C GLY A 211 -10.73 -26.24 -7.33
N GLY A 212 -9.56 -26.35 -7.97
CA GLY A 212 -9.37 -26.28 -9.42
C GLY A 212 -9.70 -27.61 -10.09
N GLY A 213 -10.98 -27.91 -10.30
CA GLY A 213 -11.38 -29.00 -11.18
C GLY A 213 -10.83 -28.78 -12.59
N SER A 214 -10.22 -29.82 -13.18
CA SER A 214 -9.85 -29.82 -14.59
C SER A 214 -11.11 -29.55 -15.44
N GLY A 215 -11.21 -28.38 -16.06
CA GLY A 215 -12.35 -27.99 -16.90
C GLY A 215 -13.03 -26.65 -16.56
N LYS A 216 -12.67 -25.98 -15.44
CA LYS A 216 -13.19 -24.62 -15.15
C LYS A 216 -12.61 -23.58 -16.12
N LYS A 217 -13.47 -22.74 -16.70
CA LYS A 217 -13.05 -21.54 -17.46
C LYS A 217 -12.28 -20.61 -16.52
N THR A 218 -11.25 -19.92 -17.01
CA THR A 218 -10.43 -19.02 -16.18
C THR A 218 -10.42 -17.61 -16.73
N VAL A 219 -10.19 -16.62 -15.85
CA VAL A 219 -10.03 -15.22 -16.24
C VAL A 219 -9.02 -14.51 -15.34
N PHE A 220 -8.05 -13.82 -15.95
CA PHE A 220 -7.05 -13.03 -15.24
C PHE A 220 -7.63 -11.69 -14.77
N CYS A 221 -7.07 -11.06 -13.73
CA CYS A 221 -7.63 -9.87 -13.10
C CYS A 221 -7.87 -8.71 -14.08
N SER A 222 -6.88 -8.37 -14.89
CA SER A 222 -6.97 -7.29 -15.89
C SER A 222 -7.90 -7.62 -17.06
N GLN A 223 -7.92 -8.88 -17.50
CA GLN A 223 -8.91 -9.33 -18.49
C GLN A 223 -10.33 -9.23 -17.94
N PHE A 224 -10.51 -9.55 -16.67
CA PHE A 224 -11.80 -9.51 -16.02
C PHE A 224 -12.32 -8.07 -15.94
N ALA A 225 -11.48 -7.15 -15.46
CA ALA A 225 -11.82 -5.72 -15.40
C ALA A 225 -12.14 -5.15 -16.80
N ALA A 226 -11.30 -5.44 -17.80
CA ALA A 226 -11.52 -5.00 -19.18
C ALA A 226 -12.86 -5.50 -19.76
N LYS A 227 -13.25 -6.75 -19.47
CA LYS A 227 -14.54 -7.31 -19.93
C LYS A 227 -15.75 -6.61 -19.29
N ILE A 228 -15.64 -6.19 -18.03
CA ILE A 228 -16.68 -5.39 -17.37
C ILE A 228 -16.79 -4.02 -18.06
N TYR A 229 -15.68 -3.31 -18.24
CA TYR A 229 -15.69 -2.01 -18.90
C TYR A 229 -16.19 -2.09 -20.36
N ALA A 230 -15.80 -3.12 -21.11
CA ALA A 230 -16.29 -3.38 -22.45
C ALA A 230 -17.82 -3.56 -22.49
N HIS A 231 -18.37 -4.33 -21.54
CA HIS A 231 -19.81 -4.57 -21.44
C HIS A 231 -20.61 -3.28 -21.23
N PHE A 232 -20.09 -2.39 -20.38
CA PHE A 232 -20.68 -1.07 -20.14
C PHE A 232 -20.36 -0.03 -21.23
N GLY A 233 -19.63 -0.43 -22.28
CA GLY A 233 -19.32 0.44 -23.42
C GLY A 233 -18.37 1.57 -23.06
N VAL A 234 -17.48 1.35 -22.08
CA VAL A 234 -16.47 2.33 -21.70
C VAL A 234 -15.45 2.49 -22.82
N THR A 235 -15.19 3.73 -23.20
CA THR A 235 -14.31 4.01 -24.35
C THR A 235 -12.88 3.49 -24.10
N GLY A 236 -12.32 2.84 -25.12
CA GLY A 236 -11.03 2.14 -25.04
C GLY A 236 -11.11 0.65 -24.73
N PHE A 237 -12.31 0.11 -24.46
CA PHE A 237 -12.53 -1.32 -24.17
C PHE A 237 -13.37 -2.06 -25.22
N GLU A 238 -13.73 -1.38 -26.30
CA GLU A 238 -14.73 -1.78 -27.31
C GLU A 238 -14.37 -3.08 -28.08
N ASN A 239 -13.07 -3.42 -28.20
CA ASN A 239 -12.58 -4.58 -28.96
C ASN A 239 -11.90 -5.65 -28.07
N SER A 240 -12.35 -5.84 -26.83
CA SER A 240 -11.74 -6.83 -25.92
C SER A 240 -11.79 -8.30 -26.42
N GLU A 241 -12.51 -8.59 -27.51
CA GLU A 241 -12.54 -9.90 -28.16
C GLU A 241 -11.71 -10.01 -29.47
N GLY A 242 -11.07 -8.95 -29.97
CA GLY A 242 -10.15 -9.10 -31.10
C GLY A 242 -9.58 -7.81 -31.70
N LEU A 243 -8.27 -7.85 -31.97
CA LEU A 243 -7.48 -7.19 -33.03
C LEU A 243 -6.28 -6.36 -32.52
N PHE A 244 -5.18 -7.03 -32.15
CA PHE A 244 -3.79 -6.66 -32.49
C PHE A 244 -2.88 -7.87 -32.19
N GLY A 245 -2.55 -8.63 -33.23
CA GLY A 245 -1.72 -9.82 -33.14
C GLY A 245 -0.23 -9.47 -33.11
N LEU A 246 0.38 -9.51 -31.93
CA LEU A 246 1.76 -9.97 -31.64
C LEU A 246 2.17 -9.71 -30.17
N ILE A 247 1.27 -9.95 -29.20
CA ILE A 247 1.63 -10.09 -27.78
C ILE A 247 0.76 -11.24 -27.27
N VAL A 248 1.36 -12.20 -26.56
CA VAL A 248 0.78 -13.53 -26.28
C VAL A 248 -0.69 -13.47 -25.82
N ALA A 249 -1.59 -13.72 -26.77
CA ALA A 249 -3.00 -14.11 -26.63
C ALA A 249 -3.87 -13.29 -25.66
N GLY A 250 -4.33 -12.12 -26.10
CA GLY A 250 -5.63 -11.55 -25.67
C GLY A 250 -5.77 -11.16 -24.20
N LYS A 251 -4.70 -10.64 -23.57
CA LYS A 251 -4.72 -10.20 -22.18
C LYS A 251 -4.45 -8.70 -22.09
N PHE A 252 -5.41 -7.92 -21.58
CA PHE A 252 -5.10 -6.59 -21.05
C PHE A 252 -4.10 -6.75 -19.91
N THR A 253 -3.09 -5.90 -19.85
CA THR A 253 -2.21 -5.74 -18.69
C THR A 253 -2.80 -4.69 -17.75
N PRO A 254 -2.50 -4.73 -16.45
CA PRO A 254 -2.77 -3.66 -15.51
C PRO A 254 -2.37 -2.25 -16.02
N ILE A 255 -1.21 -2.12 -16.67
CA ILE A 255 -0.74 -0.84 -17.22
C ILE A 255 -1.57 -0.34 -18.41
N GLU A 256 -2.06 -1.24 -19.28
CA GLU A 256 -2.94 -0.88 -20.39
C GLU A 256 -4.32 -0.41 -19.90
N LEU A 257 -4.85 -1.01 -18.83
CA LEU A 257 -6.07 -0.55 -18.17
C LEU A 257 -5.91 0.87 -17.61
N ASP A 258 -4.83 1.10 -16.85
CA ASP A 258 -4.54 2.41 -16.23
C ASP A 258 -4.34 3.52 -17.27
N SER A 259 -3.78 3.15 -18.43
CA SER A 259 -3.49 4.10 -19.51
C SER A 259 -4.70 4.43 -20.39
N ALA A 260 -5.85 3.77 -20.20
CA ALA A 260 -7.02 3.97 -21.03
C ALA A 260 -7.58 5.41 -20.89
N PRO A 261 -8.08 6.02 -21.99
CA PRO A 261 -8.56 7.40 -21.98
C PRO A 261 -9.80 7.62 -21.10
N ALA A 262 -10.51 6.53 -20.76
CA ALA A 262 -11.67 6.57 -19.88
C ALA A 262 -11.35 6.92 -18.42
N PHE A 263 -10.08 6.85 -18.00
CA PHE A 263 -9.66 7.17 -16.63
C PHE A 263 -8.97 8.52 -16.54
N LYS A 264 -9.32 9.29 -15.49
CA LYS A 264 -8.67 10.57 -15.18
C LYS A 264 -7.18 10.39 -14.90
N THR A 265 -6.46 11.49 -15.00
CA THR A 265 -5.00 11.57 -14.79
C THR A 265 -4.62 11.96 -13.37
N ASP A 266 -5.59 12.19 -12.49
CA ASP A 266 -5.36 12.59 -11.09
C ASP A 266 -4.92 11.38 -10.26
N ASP A 267 -3.99 11.56 -9.33
CA ASP A 267 -3.53 10.44 -8.51
C ASP A 267 -4.25 10.41 -7.21
N TYR A 268 -4.94 9.30 -7.07
CA TYR A 268 -5.41 8.86 -5.81
C TYR A 268 -4.69 7.56 -5.46
N TYR A 269 -4.28 7.45 -4.21
CA TYR A 269 -3.78 6.22 -3.64
C TYR A 269 -4.73 5.85 -2.51
N ALA A 270 -5.12 4.58 -2.42
CA ALA A 270 -5.75 4.03 -1.23
C ALA A 270 -4.69 3.56 -0.21
N LYS A 271 -3.51 3.17 -0.71
CA LYS A 271 -2.34 2.83 0.10
C LYS A 271 -1.06 3.22 -0.62
N ILE A 272 -0.07 3.79 0.05
CA ILE A 272 1.24 4.07 -0.56
C ILE A 272 2.33 4.12 0.51
N GLY A 273 3.46 3.44 0.29
CA GLY A 273 4.56 3.41 1.26
C GLY A 273 4.09 2.92 2.63
N GLY A 274 3.14 1.97 2.64
CA GLY A 274 2.47 1.49 3.85
C GLY A 274 1.39 2.41 4.44
N MET A 275 1.29 3.69 4.04
CA MET A 275 0.26 4.61 4.53
C MET A 275 -1.11 4.28 3.94
N HIS A 276 -2.15 4.31 4.76
CA HIS A 276 -3.54 4.18 4.32
C HIS A 276 -4.14 5.56 4.11
N MET A 277 -4.77 5.78 2.96
CA MET A 277 -5.36 7.07 2.61
C MET A 277 -6.89 7.07 2.76
N LEU A 278 -7.50 5.94 3.13
CA LEU A 278 -8.94 5.85 3.33
C LEU A 278 -9.35 6.53 4.62
N THR A 279 -10.41 7.35 4.56
CA THR A 279 -11.14 7.81 5.75
C THR A 279 -11.70 6.63 6.54
N PRO A 280 -12.02 6.81 7.84
CA PRO A 280 -12.53 5.72 8.68
C PRO A 280 -13.81 5.05 8.14
N ASP A 281 -14.64 5.79 7.40
CA ASP A 281 -15.83 5.24 6.73
C ASP A 281 -15.49 4.31 5.55
N GLY A 282 -14.24 4.27 5.09
CA GLY A 282 -13.78 3.48 3.96
C GLY A 282 -14.25 3.98 2.59
N LEU A 283 -14.82 5.20 2.51
CA LEU A 283 -15.48 5.73 1.31
C LEU A 283 -14.68 6.84 0.62
N THR A 284 -13.84 7.56 1.36
CA THR A 284 -13.16 8.75 0.86
C THR A 284 -11.66 8.60 0.98
N LEU A 285 -10.93 9.09 -0.03
CA LEU A 285 -9.49 9.19 -0.04
C LEU A 285 -9.06 10.56 0.47
N GLN A 286 -8.25 10.56 1.52
CA GLN A 286 -7.63 11.75 2.08
C GLN A 286 -6.47 12.23 1.20
N ASN A 287 -6.16 13.51 1.27
CA ASN A 287 -5.07 14.12 0.51
C ASN A 287 -3.71 13.62 1.03
N VAL A 288 -2.79 13.26 0.12
CA VAL A 288 -1.38 13.06 0.44
C VAL A 288 -0.71 14.44 0.41
N GLY A 289 -0.39 15.02 1.57
CA GLY A 289 0.39 16.27 1.58
C GLY A 289 1.63 16.16 0.70
N SER A 290 1.88 17.19 -0.12
CA SER A 290 3.00 17.42 -1.06
C SER A 290 3.55 16.23 -1.88
N PRO A 291 3.75 16.38 -3.22
CA PRO A 291 4.45 15.41 -4.07
C PRO A 291 5.85 14.96 -3.60
N SER A 292 6.51 15.74 -2.73
CA SER A 292 7.78 15.37 -2.10
C SER A 292 7.66 14.14 -1.17
N MET A 293 6.50 13.93 -0.55
CA MET A 293 6.25 12.75 0.30
C MET A 293 6.11 11.46 -0.52
N ILE A 294 5.58 11.53 -1.75
CA ILE A 294 5.40 10.35 -2.60
C ILE A 294 6.73 9.89 -3.21
N LYS A 295 7.57 10.84 -3.67
CA LYS A 295 8.89 10.54 -4.24
C LYS A 295 9.83 9.81 -3.27
N SER A 296 9.71 10.04 -1.96
CA SER A 296 10.54 9.34 -0.96
C SER A 296 10.23 7.85 -0.81
N TYR A 297 9.06 7.38 -1.28
CA TYR A 297 8.65 5.97 -1.16
C TYR A 297 8.90 5.14 -2.42
N GLU A 298 9.03 5.77 -3.60
CA GLU A 298 9.18 5.07 -4.87
C GLU A 298 10.64 4.67 -5.19
N GLN A 299 11.63 5.34 -4.58
CA GLN A 299 13.04 4.96 -4.66
C GLN A 299 13.57 4.52 -3.29
N PRO A 300 14.46 3.51 -3.23
CA PRO A 300 15.14 3.18 -1.97
C PRO A 300 15.82 4.44 -1.45
N LEU A 301 15.47 4.87 -0.24
CA LEU A 301 16.07 6.06 0.34
C LEU A 301 17.56 5.79 0.55
N THR A 302 18.41 6.42 -0.26
CA THR A 302 19.87 6.35 -0.10
C THR A 302 20.36 7.53 0.72
N GLU A 303 21.54 7.41 1.30
CA GLU A 303 22.19 8.51 2.03
C GLU A 303 22.31 9.77 1.14
N LYS A 304 22.67 9.59 -0.13
CA LYS A 304 22.75 10.68 -1.11
C LYS A 304 21.41 11.38 -1.31
N ILE A 305 20.32 10.62 -1.49
CA ILE A 305 18.97 11.18 -1.65
C ILE A 305 18.55 11.92 -0.38
N TRP A 306 18.82 11.34 0.80
CA TRP A 306 18.56 11.99 2.07
C TRP A 306 19.30 13.33 2.20
N GLU A 307 20.60 13.36 1.88
CA GLU A 307 21.40 14.59 1.90
C GLU A 307 20.88 15.65 0.92
N GLU A 308 20.46 15.27 -0.28
CA GLU A 308 19.85 16.17 -1.26
C GLU A 308 18.53 16.76 -0.72
N GLN A 309 17.69 15.94 -0.09
CA GLN A 309 16.45 16.39 0.54
C GLN A 309 16.69 17.32 1.73
N VAL A 310 17.71 17.05 2.55
CA VAL A 310 18.13 17.94 3.65
C VAL A 310 18.58 19.29 3.09
N LYS A 311 19.40 19.31 2.03
CA LYS A 311 19.83 20.55 1.37
C LYS A 311 18.64 21.36 0.85
N GLN A 312 17.65 20.69 0.26
CA GLN A 312 16.44 21.35 -0.19
C GLN A 312 15.67 22.00 0.99
N ARG A 313 15.48 21.27 2.10
CA ARG A 313 14.80 21.82 3.29
C ARG A 313 15.56 22.98 3.93
N ILE A 314 16.89 22.96 3.92
CA ILE A 314 17.72 24.10 4.35
C ILE A 314 17.47 25.31 3.46
N GLN A 315 17.42 25.13 2.14
CA GLN A 315 17.13 26.22 1.20
C GLN A 315 15.72 26.78 1.38
N GLU A 316 14.71 25.92 1.58
CA GLU A 316 13.33 26.31 1.85
C GLU A 316 13.25 27.12 3.16
N TYR A 317 13.88 26.64 4.24
CA TYR A 317 13.95 27.37 5.51
C TYR A 317 14.56 28.76 5.34
N ASN A 318 15.73 28.85 4.69
CA ASN A 318 16.40 30.13 4.45
C ASN A 318 15.51 31.08 3.65
N HIS A 319 14.85 30.58 2.61
CA HIS A 319 13.92 31.37 1.79
C HIS A 319 12.80 31.98 2.61
N PHE A 320 12.09 31.20 3.44
CA PHE A 320 11.04 31.72 4.32
C PHE A 320 11.58 32.80 5.27
N THR A 321 12.74 32.55 5.89
CA THR A 321 13.33 33.50 6.84
C THR A 321 13.84 34.79 6.19
N GLU A 322 14.45 34.71 5.02
CA GLU A 322 14.97 35.88 4.28
C GLU A 322 13.84 36.71 3.66
N ALA A 323 12.78 36.06 3.18
CA ALA A 323 11.59 36.71 2.65
C ALA A 323 10.69 37.31 3.75
N GLY A 324 10.92 36.98 5.03
CA GLY A 324 10.04 37.35 6.13
C GLY A 324 8.66 36.69 6.04
N GLU A 325 8.57 35.58 5.32
CA GLU A 325 7.34 34.82 5.15
C GLU A 325 7.07 33.93 6.38
N PRO A 326 5.79 33.66 6.70
CA PRO A 326 5.45 32.77 7.79
C PRO A 326 5.95 31.34 7.52
N MET A 327 6.63 30.75 8.49
CA MET A 327 7.04 29.35 8.44
C MET A 327 5.82 28.41 8.34
N PRO A 328 5.96 27.23 7.71
CA PRO A 328 4.95 26.18 7.81
C PRO A 328 4.61 25.85 9.26
N PRO A 329 3.36 25.45 9.57
CA PRO A 329 2.95 25.16 10.95
C PRO A 329 3.79 24.08 11.63
N LEU A 330 4.29 23.11 10.85
CA LEU A 330 5.24 22.08 11.28
C LEU A 330 6.30 21.91 10.20
N PHE A 331 7.56 21.76 10.59
CA PHE A 331 8.68 21.54 9.67
C PHE A 331 9.85 20.84 10.35
N TRP A 332 10.70 20.20 9.53
CA TRP A 332 11.93 19.57 10.01
C TRP A 332 13.12 20.47 9.74
N LYS A 333 13.88 20.80 10.78
CA LYS A 333 15.05 21.69 10.70
C LYS A 333 16.33 20.89 10.90
N TYR A 334 17.24 20.99 9.95
CA TYR A 334 18.58 20.40 10.07
C TYR A 334 19.34 21.01 11.24
N THR A 335 20.04 20.16 11.98
CA THR A 335 20.96 20.56 13.04
C THR A 335 22.07 19.53 13.24
N GLU A 336 23.06 19.87 14.07
CA GLU A 336 24.15 19.00 14.44
C GLU A 336 24.36 18.97 15.96
N LYS A 337 24.84 17.82 16.46
CA LYS A 337 25.18 17.59 17.87
C LYS A 337 24.02 17.96 18.81
N ASN A 338 24.22 18.82 19.80
CA ASN A 338 23.22 19.23 20.77
C ASN A 338 22.65 20.64 20.51
N ASP A 339 22.77 21.16 19.28
CA ASP A 339 22.19 22.46 18.91
C ASP A 339 20.67 22.32 18.70
N ILE A 340 19.90 22.65 19.74
CA ILE A 340 18.44 22.56 19.70
C ILE A 340 17.87 23.90 19.20
N PRO A 341 17.17 23.92 18.05
CA PRO A 341 16.54 25.13 17.54
C PRO A 341 15.52 25.71 18.52
N LYS A 342 15.36 27.03 18.53
CA LYS A 342 14.38 27.72 19.39
C LYS A 342 12.94 27.36 19.03
N GLU A 343 12.71 26.97 17.78
CA GLU A 343 11.42 26.59 17.23
C GLU A 343 11.07 25.11 17.49
N ALA A 344 11.95 24.36 18.17
CA ALA A 344 11.77 22.93 18.41
C ALA A 344 10.58 22.66 19.35
N ILE A 345 9.77 21.68 18.98
CA ILE A 345 8.57 21.29 19.73
C ILE A 345 8.98 20.34 20.85
N VAL A 346 8.62 20.67 22.09
CA VAL A 346 8.91 19.81 23.25
C VAL A 346 7.97 18.61 23.22
N LEU A 347 8.54 17.43 23.01
CA LEU A 347 7.78 16.19 22.78
C LEU A 347 8.14 15.11 23.80
N GLY A 348 8.66 15.48 24.96
CA GLY A 348 9.03 14.54 26.00
C GLY A 348 9.91 15.19 27.06
N HIS A 349 10.31 14.38 28.02
CA HIS A 349 11.29 14.77 29.04
C HIS A 349 12.11 13.55 29.48
N ASP A 350 13.36 13.78 29.87
CA ASP A 350 14.18 12.76 30.50
C ASP A 350 13.90 12.69 32.03
N ALA A 351 14.52 11.73 32.71
CA ALA A 351 14.25 11.44 34.12
C ALA A 351 14.62 12.59 35.07
N ASP A 352 15.52 13.48 34.63
CA ASP A 352 15.91 14.71 35.32
C ASP A 352 14.97 15.90 35.02
N GLY A 353 13.94 15.69 34.21
CA GLY A 353 13.00 16.71 33.76
C GLY A 353 13.48 17.54 32.58
N SER A 354 14.66 17.26 32.02
CA SER A 354 15.15 17.97 30.82
C SER A 354 14.27 17.67 29.60
N ASN A 355 14.02 18.69 28.78
CA ASN A 355 13.16 18.56 27.60
C ASN A 355 13.77 17.63 26.55
N LEU A 356 12.92 16.76 25.98
CA LEU A 356 13.24 15.94 24.82
C LEU A 356 12.45 16.37 23.60
N TYR A 357 13.08 16.23 22.43
CA TYR A 357 12.55 16.64 21.13
C TYR A 357 12.54 15.45 20.17
N ALA A 358 11.63 15.46 19.20
CA ALA A 358 11.67 14.47 18.13
C ALA A 358 12.81 14.80 17.17
N ALA A 359 13.69 13.82 16.99
CA ALA A 359 14.77 13.87 16.04
C ALA A 359 14.59 12.77 14.98
N ARG A 360 14.93 13.07 13.73
CA ARG A 360 15.04 12.05 12.69
C ARG A 360 16.39 12.10 12.00
N ALA A 361 16.95 10.94 11.70
CA ALA A 361 18.24 10.83 11.05
C ALA A 361 18.28 9.64 10.09
N PHE A 362 19.05 9.76 9.01
CA PHE A 362 19.36 8.63 8.15
C PHE A 362 20.34 7.70 8.85
N PHE A 363 19.92 6.46 9.08
CA PHE A 363 20.70 5.43 9.75
C PHE A 363 20.34 4.07 9.16
N LYS A 364 21.35 3.26 8.82
CA LYS A 364 21.16 1.88 8.30
C LYS A 364 20.15 1.78 7.14
N ASN A 365 20.34 2.65 6.15
CA ASN A 365 19.56 2.74 4.91
C ASN A 365 18.10 3.21 5.07
N GLY A 366 17.74 3.76 6.22
CA GLY A 366 16.41 4.31 6.47
C GLY A 366 16.52 5.61 7.23
N VAL A 367 15.45 6.40 7.25
CA VAL A 367 15.32 7.45 8.26
C VAL A 367 14.73 6.79 9.50
N HIS A 368 15.16 7.21 10.67
CA HIS A 368 14.63 6.69 11.92
C HIS A 368 14.33 7.86 12.84
N VAL A 369 13.25 7.72 13.61
CA VAL A 369 12.86 8.69 14.63
C VAL A 369 13.40 8.25 15.99
N GLY A 370 13.91 9.23 16.73
CA GLY A 370 14.39 9.07 18.09
C GLY A 370 14.29 10.38 18.88
N LYS A 371 15.13 10.52 19.91
CA LYS A 371 15.14 11.68 20.80
C LYS A 371 16.37 12.55 20.56
N ALA A 372 16.23 13.86 20.75
CA ALA A 372 17.34 14.79 20.95
C ALA A 372 17.06 15.65 22.19
N GLY A 373 18.10 16.27 22.74
CA GLY A 373 17.98 17.16 23.88
C GLY A 373 19.31 17.86 24.17
N PRO A 374 19.33 18.90 25.02
CA PRO A 374 20.53 19.70 25.28
C PRO A 374 21.72 18.88 25.84
N ALA A 375 21.42 17.79 26.55
CA ALA A 375 22.39 16.86 27.13
C ALA A 375 22.83 15.74 26.18
N ILE A 376 22.26 15.64 24.98
CA ILE A 376 22.53 14.57 24.00
C ILE A 376 23.32 15.16 22.84
N LEU A 377 24.54 14.67 22.59
CA LEU A 377 25.45 15.17 21.54
C LEU A 377 25.04 14.75 20.11
N GLY A 378 23.75 14.63 19.83
CA GLY A 378 23.20 14.18 18.55
C GLY A 378 21.74 13.73 18.67
N ALA A 379 21.23 13.10 17.62
CA ALA A 379 20.01 12.30 17.69
C ALA A 379 20.33 10.93 18.26
N SER A 380 19.60 10.54 19.31
CA SER A 380 19.62 9.19 19.84
C SER A 380 18.53 8.37 19.13
N ILE A 381 18.96 7.40 18.31
CA ILE A 381 18.12 6.61 17.40
C ILE A 381 17.99 5.16 17.89
N PRO A 382 16.76 4.68 18.19
CA PRO A 382 16.53 3.26 18.45
C PRO A 382 16.65 2.49 17.14
N TRP A 383 17.56 1.52 17.07
CA TRP A 383 17.67 0.58 15.94
C TRP A 383 18.50 -0.65 16.29
N GLY A 384 18.00 -1.83 15.91
CA GLY A 384 18.73 -3.08 16.01
C GLY A 384 19.10 -3.42 17.45
N GLU A 385 18.14 -3.27 18.36
CA GLU A 385 18.27 -3.50 19.81
C GLU A 385 19.19 -2.50 20.53
N LYS A 386 19.65 -1.44 19.84
CA LYS A 386 20.59 -0.44 20.36
C LYS A 386 20.05 0.98 20.28
N GLU A 387 20.53 1.81 21.19
CA GLU A 387 20.48 3.27 21.07
C GLU A 387 21.73 3.73 20.31
N ASN A 388 21.53 4.41 19.18
CA ASN A 388 22.60 4.81 18.27
C ASN A 388 22.65 6.33 18.17
N LEU A 389 23.81 6.93 18.47
CA LEU A 389 24.00 8.38 18.35
C LEU A 389 24.32 8.77 16.90
N VAL A 390 23.56 9.72 16.35
CA VAL A 390 23.78 10.28 15.01
C VAL A 390 23.94 11.80 15.13
N GLU A 391 25.13 12.32 14.82
CA GLU A 391 25.44 13.74 15.05
C GLU A 391 24.72 14.69 14.09
N LYS A 392 24.37 14.24 12.87
CA LYS A 392 23.70 15.05 11.84
C LYS A 392 22.27 14.57 11.65
N TYR A 393 21.30 15.43 11.90
CA TYR A 393 19.90 15.02 11.97
C TYR A 393 18.98 16.22 11.75
N GLU A 394 17.68 15.97 11.79
CA GLU A 394 16.67 17.02 11.78
C GLU A 394 15.80 16.96 13.03
N ILE A 395 15.41 18.12 13.55
CA ILE A 395 14.49 18.26 14.69
C ILE A 395 13.13 18.76 14.20
N LEU A 396 12.06 18.20 14.76
CA LEU A 396 10.71 18.69 14.49
C LEU A 396 10.50 20.05 15.18
N CYS A 397 10.17 21.04 14.37
CA CYS A 397 9.94 22.42 14.77
C CYS A 397 8.55 22.88 14.33
N GLY A 398 8.05 23.95 14.96
CA GLY A 398 6.78 24.58 14.59
C GLY A 398 5.90 24.87 15.80
N ASP A 399 4.59 24.82 15.57
CA ASP A 399 3.56 25.16 16.54
C ASP A 399 3.08 23.92 17.32
N GLN A 400 3.26 23.95 18.64
CA GLN A 400 2.83 22.89 19.56
C GLN A 400 1.31 22.63 19.47
N ASP A 401 0.51 23.64 19.16
CA ASP A 401 -0.95 23.53 19.06
C ASP A 401 -1.39 22.82 17.76
N LYS A 402 -0.45 22.55 16.85
CA LYS A 402 -0.69 21.83 15.59
C LYS A 402 -0.40 20.35 15.67
N VAL A 403 -0.01 19.86 16.84
CA VAL A 403 0.22 18.44 17.07
C VAL A 403 -0.63 17.94 18.24
N LYS A 404 -1.03 16.68 18.17
CA LYS A 404 -1.68 15.98 19.28
C LYS A 404 -1.17 14.56 19.41
N TRP A 405 -1.30 14.03 20.60
CA TRP A 405 -0.94 12.65 20.91
C TRP A 405 -2.17 11.75 20.83
N VAL A 406 -2.05 10.65 20.10
CA VAL A 406 -3.07 9.59 20.05
C VAL A 406 -2.54 8.36 20.76
N GLN A 407 -3.30 7.86 21.74
CA GLN A 407 -2.96 6.66 22.50
C GLN A 407 -3.05 5.42 21.62
N VAL A 408 -2.05 4.55 21.70
CA VAL A 408 -1.98 3.29 20.95
C VAL A 408 -1.50 2.17 21.87
N GLU A 409 -2.04 0.98 21.64
CA GLU A 409 -1.63 -0.26 22.29
C GLU A 409 -1.20 -1.30 21.25
N ASN A 410 -0.12 -2.01 21.55
CA ASN A 410 0.52 -3.03 20.71
C ASN A 410 0.92 -2.48 19.33
N GLU A 411 0.82 -3.30 18.29
CA GLU A 411 1.15 -2.87 16.94
C GLU A 411 0.31 -1.67 16.52
N LEU A 412 0.97 -0.67 15.90
CA LEU A 412 0.29 0.49 15.36
C LEU A 412 -0.62 0.05 14.21
N ASN A 413 -1.91 -0.03 14.48
CA ASN A 413 -2.93 -0.22 13.47
C ASN A 413 -3.27 1.13 12.85
N PHE A 414 -3.33 1.17 11.52
CA PHE A 414 -3.40 2.40 10.73
C PHE A 414 -4.70 3.20 10.81
N TYR A 415 -5.63 2.82 11.69
CA TYR A 415 -6.82 3.62 11.98
C TYR A 415 -6.50 4.67 13.03
N LEU A 416 -5.76 5.72 12.64
CA LEU A 416 -5.71 6.96 13.40
C LEU A 416 -6.18 8.09 12.50
N GLU A 417 -7.15 8.86 12.98
CA GLU A 417 -7.97 9.80 12.19
C GLU A 417 -7.20 11.03 11.62
N HIS A 418 -5.85 11.03 11.63
CA HIS A 418 -5.05 12.24 11.35
C HIS A 418 -3.70 11.93 10.69
N PRO A 419 -3.16 12.87 9.88
CA PRO A 419 -1.86 12.70 9.23
C PRO A 419 -0.73 12.69 10.27
N PHE A 420 0.27 11.84 10.03
CA PHE A 420 1.35 11.59 10.97
C PHE A 420 2.58 12.45 10.72
N VAL A 421 3.44 12.58 11.74
CA VAL A 421 4.78 13.17 11.58
C VAL A 421 5.81 12.06 11.29
N PHE A 422 6.50 12.14 10.14
CA PHE A 422 7.26 11.03 9.55
C PHE A 422 8.78 11.08 9.75
N GLY A 423 9.36 9.89 9.91
CA GLY A 423 10.77 9.61 9.73
C GLY A 423 11.09 8.31 8.96
N GLY A 424 10.22 7.76 8.11
CA GLY A 424 10.44 6.66 7.10
C GLY A 424 11.59 5.63 7.23
N SER A 425 11.29 4.33 7.38
CA SER A 425 12.22 3.18 7.52
C SER A 425 13.03 2.79 6.27
N SER A 426 14.06 1.95 6.46
CA SER A 426 14.98 1.43 5.43
C SER A 426 14.39 0.44 4.43
N ASP A 427 13.23 -0.12 4.76
CA ASP A 427 12.44 -1.02 3.92
C ASP A 427 11.25 -0.31 3.27
N GLY A 428 11.22 1.03 3.31
CA GLY A 428 10.16 1.86 2.74
C GLY A 428 8.89 1.91 3.58
N ARG A 429 8.84 1.26 4.75
CA ARG A 429 7.71 1.40 5.68
C ARG A 429 7.76 2.75 6.40
N PRO A 430 6.61 3.37 6.72
CA PRO A 430 6.60 4.62 7.43
C PRO A 430 6.97 4.39 8.90
N LEU A 431 7.83 5.24 9.44
CA LEU A 431 8.09 5.34 10.87
C LEU A 431 7.52 6.66 11.37
N PHE A 432 6.76 6.57 12.45
CA PHE A 432 6.05 7.69 13.04
C PHE A 432 6.72 8.12 14.34
N VAL A 433 6.64 9.42 14.63
CA VAL A 433 7.04 9.95 15.93
C VAL A 433 6.15 9.32 17.00
N ALA A 434 6.76 8.52 17.87
CA ALA A 434 6.10 7.88 19.00
C ALA A 434 6.71 8.37 20.31
N GLN A 435 5.96 8.23 21.39
CA GLN A 435 6.42 8.57 22.72
C GLN A 435 5.89 7.55 23.72
N ALA A 436 6.76 7.10 24.63
CA ALA A 436 6.39 6.13 25.66
C ALA A 436 7.05 6.44 27.01
N GLU A 437 6.37 6.07 28.09
CA GLU A 437 6.88 6.23 29.45
C GLU A 437 7.93 5.17 29.79
N HIS A 438 9.01 5.59 30.44
CA HIS A 438 10.06 4.71 30.94
C HIS A 438 10.77 5.36 32.14
N GLU A 439 10.63 4.77 33.34
CA GLU A 439 11.39 5.15 34.54
C GLU A 439 11.43 6.68 34.83
N ASN A 440 10.24 7.30 34.86
CA ASN A 440 10.03 8.76 35.01
C ASN A 440 10.45 9.64 33.83
N SER A 441 10.97 9.05 32.74
CA SER A 441 11.12 9.72 31.46
C SER A 441 9.89 9.50 30.60
N LEU A 442 9.62 10.47 29.74
CA LEU A 442 8.65 10.38 28.66
C LEU A 442 9.40 10.55 27.34
N VAL A 443 9.67 9.43 26.68
CA VAL A 443 10.78 9.30 25.72
C VAL A 443 10.27 9.24 24.29
N VAL A 444 10.84 10.05 23.41
CA VAL A 444 10.54 10.03 21.98
C VAL A 444 11.27 8.88 21.26
N GLY A 445 10.56 8.20 20.38
CA GLY A 445 11.05 7.08 19.59
C GLY A 445 10.25 6.90 18.30
N LYS A 446 10.20 5.66 17.83
CA LYS A 446 9.53 5.28 16.57
C LYS A 446 8.45 4.23 16.81
N ALA A 447 7.33 4.36 16.11
CA ALA A 447 6.36 3.28 15.93
C ALA A 447 6.07 3.11 14.44
N GLY A 448 5.61 1.94 14.04
CA GLY A 448 5.33 1.69 12.64
C GLY A 448 4.77 0.31 12.36
N PRO A 449 4.40 0.06 11.10
CA PRO A 449 3.75 -1.18 10.69
C PRO A 449 4.71 -2.35 10.81
N GLY A 450 4.27 -3.47 11.39
CA GLY A 450 5.11 -4.63 11.69
C GLY A 450 5.98 -4.48 12.95
N HIS A 451 5.83 -3.40 13.71
CA HIS A 451 6.38 -3.30 15.07
C HIS A 451 5.44 -3.98 16.07
N THR A 452 5.43 -5.30 16.08
CA THR A 452 4.52 -6.12 16.90
C THR A 452 4.67 -5.89 18.41
N GLY A 453 5.83 -5.38 18.85
CA GLY A 453 6.10 -4.98 20.24
C GLY A 453 5.67 -3.55 20.60
N GLY A 454 5.05 -2.80 19.69
CA GLY A 454 4.62 -1.41 19.88
C GLY A 454 5.66 -0.37 19.46
N ALA A 455 5.85 0.67 20.27
CA ALA A 455 6.87 1.69 20.03
C ALA A 455 8.25 1.22 20.46
N TYR A 456 9.29 1.71 19.78
CA TYR A 456 10.68 1.52 20.16
C TYR A 456 11.27 2.85 20.59
N ILE A 457 11.78 2.91 21.82
CA ILE A 457 12.40 4.09 22.41
C ILE A 457 13.88 3.85 22.73
N PRO A 458 14.75 4.87 22.59
CA PRO A 458 16.16 4.74 22.94
C PRO A 458 16.42 5.15 24.40
N ILE A 459 16.93 4.21 25.20
CA ILE A 459 17.27 4.44 26.62
C ILE A 459 18.52 3.65 27.00
N ASN A 460 19.48 4.32 27.66
CA ASN A 460 20.65 3.72 28.30
C ASN A 460 21.43 2.74 27.41
N GLY A 461 21.64 3.11 26.14
CA GLY A 461 22.37 2.31 25.15
C GLY A 461 21.51 1.26 24.42
N LYS A 462 20.22 1.15 24.73
CA LYS A 462 19.32 0.10 24.22
C LYS A 462 18.11 0.66 23.49
N GLU A 463 17.63 -0.10 22.51
CA GLU A 463 16.29 0.05 21.95
C GLU A 463 15.33 -0.78 22.79
N ILE A 464 14.34 -0.12 23.40
CA ILE A 464 13.36 -0.75 24.29
C ILE A 464 11.99 -0.71 23.62
N SER A 465 11.32 -1.86 23.53
CA SER A 465 9.94 -1.94 23.06
C SER A 465 8.95 -1.57 24.16
N LYS A 466 7.88 -0.85 23.77
CA LYS A 466 6.81 -0.38 24.65
C LYS A 466 5.46 -0.68 23.99
N PRO A 467 4.67 -1.60 24.55
CA PRO A 467 3.37 -1.94 23.97
C PRO A 467 2.35 -0.82 24.15
N THR A 468 2.48 0.01 25.18
CA THR A 468 1.60 1.16 25.41
C THR A 468 2.38 2.45 25.14
N TYR A 469 1.90 3.27 24.22
CA TYR A 469 2.59 4.47 23.75
C TYR A 469 1.60 5.45 23.13
N ARG A 470 2.11 6.60 22.70
CA ARG A 470 1.37 7.59 21.94
C ARG A 470 2.06 7.86 20.63
N VAL A 471 1.29 8.13 19.58
CA VAL A 471 1.81 8.55 18.27
C VAL A 471 1.42 10.02 18.04
N LEU A 472 2.37 10.79 17.52
CA LEU A 472 2.16 12.19 17.18
C LEU A 472 1.45 12.32 15.84
N VAL A 473 0.36 13.07 15.83
CA VAL A 473 -0.42 13.37 14.63
C VAL A 473 -0.67 14.88 14.54
N GLU A 474 -1.00 15.39 13.35
CA GLU A 474 -1.42 16.79 13.22
C GLU A 474 -2.79 17.02 13.87
N ALA A 475 -2.94 18.15 14.55
CA ALA A 475 -4.22 18.59 15.09
C ALA A 475 -5.05 19.21 13.97
N SER A 476 -6.11 18.52 13.52
CA SER A 476 -7.05 19.08 12.56
C SER A 476 -7.90 20.20 13.20
N PRO A 477 -8.16 21.32 12.50
CA PRO A 477 -8.91 22.47 13.04
C PRO A 477 -10.42 22.21 13.28
N HIS A 478 -10.90 20.97 13.27
CA HIS A 478 -12.33 20.61 13.39
C HIS A 478 -12.66 19.75 14.62
N CYS A 479 -11.72 19.54 15.55
CA CYS A 479 -12.02 18.91 16.84
C CYS A 479 -11.91 19.95 17.97
N GLN A 480 -13.04 20.59 18.28
CA GLN A 480 -13.37 21.04 19.63
C GLN A 480 -14.32 20.02 20.25
#